data_AF-A0A380MJC2-F1
#
_entry.id   AF-A0A380MJC2-F1
#
_cell.length_a   1.000
_cell.length_b   1.000
_cell.length_c   1.000
_cell.angle_alpha   90.00
_cell.angle_beta   90.00
_cell.angle_gamma   90.00
#
_symmetry.space_group_name_H-M   'P 1'
#
loop_
_entity.id
_entity.type
_entity.pdbx_description
1 polymer ?
#
loop_
_entity_poly.entity_id
_entity_poly.type
_entity_poly.pdbx_seq_one_letter_code
_entity_poly.pdbx_strand_id
1 'polypeptide(L)'
;MAYSKDYRQMILNKLASGHSYRKLVEEYRLSATTIQRWKKSIERKKYERKPAKIDNEALMADVQAYPDDYCYERARRFNCSDRAIAIALKRVGITRKKRP
;
A
#
# COMPACT_ATOMS: atom_id res chain seq x y z
N MET A 1 14.58 0.49 7.40
CA MET A 1 14.12 1.91 7.39
C MET A 1 14.17 2.44 5.96
N ALA A 2 13.27 3.35 5.56
CA ALA A 2 13.38 4.05 4.27
C ALA A 2 13.89 5.48 4.52
N TYR A 3 14.86 5.94 3.73
CA TYR A 3 15.36 7.31 3.80
C TYR A 3 14.29 8.31 3.37
N SER A 4 14.24 9.49 3.98
CA SER A 4 13.30 10.57 3.61
C SER A 4 13.54 11.07 2.19
N LYS A 5 12.54 11.67 1.56
CA LYS A 5 12.65 12.20 0.20
C LYS A 5 13.72 13.30 0.12
N ASP A 6 13.72 14.20 1.09
CA ASP A 6 14.65 15.34 1.15
C ASP A 6 16.10 14.86 1.25
N TYR A 7 16.35 13.81 2.04
CA TYR A 7 17.69 13.22 2.16
C TYR A 7 18.18 12.61 0.84
N ARG A 8 17.30 11.90 0.11
CA ARG A 8 17.64 11.36 -1.21
C ARG A 8 17.96 12.49 -2.19
N GLN A 9 17.16 13.56 -2.15
CA GLN A 9 17.31 14.70 -3.03
C GLN A 9 18.60 15.47 -2.75
N MET A 10 18.95 15.68 -1.48
CA MET A 10 20.22 16.28 -1.06
C MET A 10 21.42 15.51 -1.65
N ILE A 11 21.41 14.18 -1.57
CA ILE A 11 22.52 13.36 -2.05
C ILE A 11 22.60 13.37 -3.58
N LEU A 12 21.46 13.38 -4.28
CA LEU A 12 21.43 13.50 -5.73
C LEU A 12 21.88 14.88 -6.21
N ASN A 13 21.57 15.95 -5.47
CA ASN A 13 22.08 17.29 -5.76
C ASN A 13 23.61 17.35 -5.59
N LYS A 14 24.15 16.71 -4.54
CA LYS A 14 25.61 16.57 -4.37
C LYS A 14 26.25 15.77 -5.51
N LEU A 15 25.60 14.69 -5.95
CA LEU A 15 26.04 13.92 -7.12
C LEU A 15 26.04 14.80 -8.40
N ALA A 16 25.00 15.62 -8.61
CA ALA A 16 24.90 16.52 -9.76
C ALA A 16 25.96 17.64 -9.72
N SER A 17 26.37 18.08 -8.53
CA SER A 17 27.46 19.06 -8.35
C SER A 17 28.86 18.52 -8.65
N GLY A 18 28.99 17.26 -9.10
CA GLY A 18 30.27 16.67 -9.50
C GLY A 18 30.92 15.75 -8.45
N HIS A 19 30.24 15.44 -7.35
CA HIS A 19 30.76 14.48 -6.38
C HIS A 19 30.78 13.06 -6.96
N SER A 20 31.87 12.32 -6.73
CA SER A 20 31.95 10.90 -7.10
C SER A 20 31.07 10.03 -6.19
N TYR A 21 30.53 8.96 -6.75
CA TYR A 21 29.79 7.95 -6.00
C TYR A 21 30.58 7.39 -4.82
N ARG A 22 31.88 7.14 -4.97
CA ARG A 22 32.73 6.58 -3.90
C ARG A 22 32.79 7.50 -2.68
N LYS A 23 32.99 8.81 -2.92
CA LYS A 23 33.01 9.83 -1.88
C LYS A 23 31.69 9.89 -1.11
N LEU A 24 30.56 9.87 -1.83
CA LEU A 24 29.23 9.89 -1.20
C LEU A 24 28.94 8.59 -0.41
N VAL A 25 29.40 7.44 -0.90
CA VAL A 25 29.27 6.15 -0.21
C VAL A 25 29.98 6.17 1.14
N GLU A 26 31.21 6.68 1.17
CA GLU A 26 32.02 6.78 2.39
C GLU A 26 31.45 7.83 3.36
N GLU A 27 31.17 9.05 2.87
CA GLU A 27 30.69 10.18 3.68
C GLU A 27 29.33 9.89 4.34
N TYR A 28 28.39 9.32 3.58
CA TYR A 28 27.02 9.06 4.06
C TYR A 28 26.80 7.63 4.55
N ARG A 29 27.85 6.80 4.54
CA ARG A 29 27.79 5.36 4.88
C ARG A 29 26.64 4.64 4.15
N LEU A 30 26.53 4.91 2.85
CA LEU A 30 25.50 4.33 1.97
C LEU A 30 26.11 3.30 1.04
N SER A 31 25.31 2.36 0.54
CA SER A 31 25.78 1.51 -0.56
C SER A 31 25.72 2.26 -1.90
N ALA A 32 26.66 1.98 -2.81
CA ALA A 32 26.63 2.52 -4.17
C ALA A 32 25.30 2.20 -4.89
N THR A 33 24.77 1.01 -4.65
CA THR A 33 23.48 0.54 -5.18
C THR A 33 22.30 1.39 -4.68
N THR A 34 22.38 1.96 -3.48
CA THR A 34 21.34 2.82 -2.92
C THR A 34 21.26 4.15 -3.69
N ILE A 35 22.41 4.79 -3.93
CA ILE A 35 22.49 6.04 -4.69
C ILE A 35 22.03 5.81 -6.15
N GLN A 36 22.44 4.68 -6.75
CA GLN A 36 21.99 4.30 -8.10
C GLN A 36 20.46 4.09 -8.17
N ARG A 37 19.86 3.45 -7.16
CA ARG A 37 18.41 3.29 -7.08
C ARG A 37 17.68 4.63 -6.97
N TRP A 38 18.19 5.57 -6.19
CA TRP A 38 17.60 6.90 -6.08
C TRP A 38 17.72 7.71 -7.36
N LYS A 39 18.83 7.56 -8.11
CA LYS A 39 18.97 8.18 -9.43
C LYS A 39 17.90 7.67 -10.41
N LYS A 40 17.51 6.40 -10.30
CA LYS A 40 16.44 5.82 -11.13
C LYS A 40 15.04 6.25 -10.66
N SER A 41 14.82 6.29 -9.35
CA SER A 41 13.56 6.73 -8.74
C SER A 41 13.81 7.31 -7.36
N ILE A 42 13.59 8.62 -7.22
CA ILE A 42 13.62 9.31 -5.93
C ILE A 42 12.50 8.80 -5.03
N GLU A 43 11.32 8.58 -5.62
CA GLU A 43 10.14 8.17 -4.87
C GLU A 43 10.28 6.76 -4.31
N ARG A 44 9.76 6.57 -3.11
CA ARG A 44 9.68 5.24 -2.50
C ARG A 44 8.63 4.44 -3.26
N LYS A 45 9.00 3.23 -3.70
CA LYS A 45 8.03 2.26 -4.21
C LYS A 45 7.00 1.96 -3.10
N LYS A 46 5.75 2.34 -3.34
CA LYS A 46 4.61 1.96 -2.49
C LYS A 46 4.25 0.52 -2.82
N TYR A 47 4.10 -0.30 -1.79
CA TYR A 47 3.59 -1.67 -1.96
C TYR A 47 2.07 -1.62 -1.85
N GLU A 48 1.39 -1.94 -2.93
CA GLU A 48 -0.06 -2.08 -2.95
C GLU A 48 -0.43 -3.47 -2.48
N ARG A 49 -1.16 -3.56 -1.36
CA ARG A 49 -1.68 -4.83 -0.85
C ARG A 49 -2.97 -5.16 -1.58
N LYS A 50 -2.97 -6.22 -2.38
CA LYS A 50 -4.18 -6.78 -2.97
C LYS A 50 -4.97 -7.60 -1.92
N PRO A 51 -6.31 -7.62 -1.98
CA PRO A 51 -7.13 -8.56 -1.23
C PRO A 51 -6.72 -10.01 -1.55
N ALA A 52 -6.53 -10.86 -0.55
CA ALA A 52 -6.21 -12.26 -0.79
C ALA A 52 -7.43 -13.18 -0.95
N LYS A 53 -8.57 -12.86 -0.29
CA LYS A 53 -9.72 -13.79 -0.17
C LYS A 53 -11.06 -13.28 -0.70
N ILE A 54 -11.31 -11.97 -0.63
CA ILE A 54 -12.62 -11.39 -1.00
C ILE A 54 -12.39 -10.45 -2.16
N ASP A 55 -12.95 -10.81 -3.31
CA ASP A 55 -12.98 -9.95 -4.48
C ASP A 55 -13.97 -8.78 -4.28
N ASN A 56 -13.58 -7.59 -4.76
CA ASN A 56 -14.37 -6.38 -4.57
C ASN A 56 -15.61 -6.36 -5.47
N GLU A 57 -15.50 -6.84 -6.71
CA GLU A 57 -16.61 -6.83 -7.67
C GLU A 57 -17.69 -7.81 -7.21
N ALA A 58 -17.29 -9.03 -6.83
CA ALA A 58 -18.20 -10.00 -6.26
C ALA A 58 -18.89 -9.51 -4.98
N LEU A 59 -18.16 -8.81 -4.10
CA LEU A 59 -18.74 -8.22 -2.88
C LEU A 59 -19.75 -7.11 -3.18
N MET A 60 -19.47 -6.25 -4.17
CA MET A 60 -20.42 -5.20 -4.57
C MET A 60 -21.70 -5.79 -5.16
N ALA A 61 -21.60 -6.83 -5.98
CA ALA A 61 -22.76 -7.54 -6.52
C ALA A 61 -23.61 -8.18 -5.41
N ASP A 62 -22.99 -8.82 -4.41
CA ASP A 62 -23.69 -9.38 -3.24
C ASP A 62 -24.38 -8.29 -2.40
N VAL A 63 -23.77 -7.10 -2.27
CA VAL A 63 -24.41 -5.96 -1.58
C VAL A 63 -25.61 -5.44 -2.34
N GLN A 64 -25.57 -5.39 -3.66
CA GLN A 64 -26.70 -4.97 -4.48
C GLN A 64 -27.84 -5.99 -4.48
N ALA A 65 -27.51 -7.29 -4.58
CA ALA A 65 -28.50 -8.37 -4.58
C ALA A 65 -29.19 -8.52 -3.22
N TYR A 66 -28.44 -8.37 -2.14
CA TYR A 66 -28.94 -8.57 -0.78
C TYR A 66 -28.57 -7.38 0.10
N PRO A 67 -29.19 -6.21 -0.07
CA PRO A 67 -28.79 -5.01 0.67
C PRO A 67 -28.90 -5.23 2.18
N ASP A 68 -29.98 -5.88 2.62
CA ASP A 68 -30.37 -6.10 4.01
C ASP A 68 -29.74 -7.32 4.67
N ASP A 69 -28.66 -7.87 4.13
CA ASP A 69 -27.97 -9.01 4.75
C ASP A 69 -26.90 -8.58 5.73
N TYR A 70 -26.80 -9.33 6.83
CA TYR A 70 -25.80 -9.13 7.86
C TYR A 70 -24.43 -9.66 7.41
N CYS A 71 -23.35 -9.17 8.02
CA CYS A 71 -22.00 -9.62 7.70
C CYS A 71 -21.83 -11.14 7.84
N TYR A 72 -22.53 -11.78 8.80
CA TYR A 72 -22.44 -13.24 8.99
C TYR A 72 -23.14 -14.03 7.86
N GLU A 73 -24.18 -13.47 7.23
CA GLU A 73 -24.91 -14.10 6.12
C GLU A 73 -24.06 -14.04 4.85
N ARG A 74 -23.49 -12.87 4.57
CA ARG A 74 -22.53 -12.67 3.49
C ARG A 74 -21.30 -13.55 3.68
N ALA A 75 -20.79 -13.64 4.91
CA ALA A 75 -19.62 -14.45 5.23
C ALA A 75 -19.81 -15.93 4.88
N ARG A 76 -21.03 -16.46 5.04
CA ARG A 76 -21.37 -17.83 4.61
C ARG A 76 -21.28 -18.00 3.08
N ARG A 77 -21.73 -17.01 2.29
CA ARG A 77 -21.62 -17.03 0.82
C ARG A 77 -20.17 -16.97 0.33
N PHE A 78 -19.37 -16.12 0.95
CA PHE A 78 -17.95 -15.94 0.61
C PHE A 78 -17.02 -16.93 1.31
N ASN A 79 -17.56 -17.89 2.06
CA ASN A 79 -16.82 -18.87 2.87
C ASN A 79 -15.67 -18.22 3.69
N CYS A 80 -16.00 -17.14 4.40
CA CYS A 80 -15.02 -16.36 5.16
C CYS A 80 -15.58 -15.98 6.54
N SER A 81 -14.82 -15.20 7.32
CA SER A 81 -15.33 -14.67 8.58
C SER A 81 -16.16 -13.40 8.38
N ASP A 82 -17.12 -13.20 9.27
CA ASP A 82 -17.89 -11.95 9.41
C ASP A 82 -16.98 -10.71 9.49
N ARG A 83 -15.87 -10.81 10.23
CA ARG A 83 -14.88 -9.75 10.35
C ARG A 83 -14.21 -9.44 9.02
N ALA A 84 -13.93 -10.46 8.19
CA ALA A 84 -13.33 -10.28 6.88
C ALA A 84 -14.28 -9.51 5.94
N ILE A 85 -15.58 -9.84 5.94
CA ILE A 85 -16.61 -9.08 5.23
C ILE A 85 -16.67 -7.64 5.73
N ALA A 86 -16.68 -7.41 7.05
CA ALA A 86 -16.71 -6.05 7.59
C ALA A 86 -15.49 -5.21 7.17
N ILE A 87 -14.29 -5.82 7.06
CA ILE A 87 -13.09 -5.14 6.53
C ILE A 87 -13.25 -4.87 5.04
N ALA A 88 -13.76 -5.84 4.28
CA ALA A 88 -13.94 -5.72 2.84
C ALA A 88 -14.99 -4.65 2.48
N LEU A 89 -16.10 -4.56 3.22
CA LEU A 89 -17.10 -3.50 3.07
C LEU A 89 -16.51 -2.11 3.34
N LYS A 90 -15.72 -1.96 4.41
CA LYS A 90 -15.00 -0.71 4.69
C LYS A 90 -14.03 -0.34 3.57
N ARG A 91 -13.36 -1.33 2.97
CA ARG A 91 -12.42 -1.11 1.84
C ARG A 91 -13.13 -0.55 0.60
N VAL A 92 -14.36 -0.99 0.34
CA VAL A 92 -15.18 -0.47 -0.78
C VAL A 92 -16.00 0.78 -0.41
N GLY A 93 -15.79 1.35 0.78
CA GLY A 93 -16.46 2.58 1.22
C GLY A 93 -17.89 2.37 1.73
N ILE A 94 -18.32 1.13 1.97
CA ILE A 94 -19.67 0.81 2.44
C ILE A 94 -19.65 0.65 3.96
N THR A 95 -20.34 1.56 4.66
CA THR A 95 -20.51 1.53 6.11
C THR A 95 -21.99 1.50 6.45
N ARG A 96 -22.58 0.31 6.56
CA ARG A 96 -24.00 0.16 6.92
C ARG A 96 -24.15 -0.19 8.39
N LYS A 97 -24.64 0.75 9.21
CA LYS A 97 -25.11 0.48 10.57
C LYS A 97 -26.57 0.06 10.48
N LYS A 98 -26.85 -1.24 10.60
CA LYS A 98 -28.22 -1.70 10.84
C LYS A 98 -28.60 -1.35 12.28
N ARG A 99 -29.78 -0.76 12.46
CA ARG A 99 -30.39 -0.61 13.79
C ARG A 99 -31.14 -1.93 14.07
N PRO A 100 -31.07 -2.45 15.31
CA PRO A 100 -31.82 -3.64 15.68
C PRO A 100 -33.32 -3.43 15.50
#